data_AF-A0A840GN59-F1
#
_entry.id   AF-A0A840GN59-F1
#
_cell.length_a   1.000
_cell.length_b   1.000
_cell.length_c   1.000
_cell.angle_alpha   90.00
_cell.angle_beta   90.00
_cell.angle_gamma   90.00
#
_symmetry.space_group_name_H-M   'P 1'
#
loop_
_entity.id
_entity.type
_entity.pdbx_description
1 polymer ?
#
loop_
_entity_poly.entity_id
_entity_poly.type
_entity_poly.pdbx_seq_one_letter_code
_entity_poly.pdbx_strand_id
1 'polypeptide(L)' 'MAQPTEKKIEKRTYEIWERNGKPEGREEEFFQLANQELRNEDRS' A
#
# COMPACT_ATOMS: atom_id res chain seq x y z
N MET A 1 -17.88 3.43 -0.96
CA MET A 1 -16.40 3.37 -0.84
C MET A 1 -15.94 2.30 -1.81
N ALA A 2 -15.29 2.72 -2.90
CA ALA A 2 -14.69 1.77 -3.81
C ALA A 2 -13.54 1.07 -3.08
N GLN A 3 -13.39 -0.24 -3.27
CA GLN A 3 -12.15 -0.88 -2.84
C GLN A 3 -11.03 -0.43 -3.79
N PRO A 4 -9.84 -0.10 -3.27
CA PRO A 4 -8.71 0.21 -4.13
C PRO A 4 -8.43 -0.98 -5.06
N THR A 5 -8.08 -0.69 -6.30
CA THR A 5 -7.74 -1.73 -7.27
C THR A 5 -6.39 -2.34 -6.92
N GLU A 6 -6.20 -3.61 -7.26
CA GLU A 6 -4.95 -4.35 -7.00
C GLU A 6 -3.72 -3.58 -7.51
N LYS A 7 -3.79 -3.01 -8.72
CA LYS A 7 -2.73 -2.16 -9.29
C LYS A 7 -2.39 -0.92 -8.45
N LYS A 8 -3.39 -0.28 -7.83
CA LYS A 8 -3.13 0.88 -6.95
C LYS A 8 -2.45 0.41 -5.66
N ILE A 9 -2.88 -0.72 -5.11
CA ILE A 9 -2.31 -1.30 -3.91
C ILE A 9 -0.85 -1.71 -4.17
N GLU A 10 -0.55 -2.40 -5.28
CA GLU A 10 0.82 -2.78 -5.65
C GLU A 10 1.73 -1.57 -5.79
N LYS A 11 1.27 -0.55 -6.54
CA LYS A 11 2.03 0.70 -6.70
C LYS A 11 2.32 1.35 -5.35
N ARG A 12 1.31 1.44 -4.48
CA ARG A 12 1.45 2.06 -3.16
C ARG A 12 2.32 1.23 -2.22
N THR A 13 2.20 -0.09 -2.29
CA THR A 13 3.06 -1.04 -1.56
C THR A 13 4.52 -0.80 -1.94
N TYR A 14 4.82 -0.72 -3.23
CA TYR A 14 6.16 -0.44 -3.73
C TYR A 14 6.66 0.93 -3.27
N GLU A 15 5.86 2.00 -3.39
CA GLU A 15 6.21 3.33 -2.91
C GLU A 15 6.58 3.36 -1.42
N ILE A 16 5.80 2.67 -0.59
CA ILE A 16 6.06 2.59 0.86
C ILE A 16 7.29 1.72 1.11
N TRP A 17 7.44 0.59 0.43
CA TRP A 17 8.58 -0.32 0.55
C TRP A 17 9.89 0.37 0.16
N GLU A 18 9.92 1.12 -0.95
CA GLU A 18 11.08 1.91 -1.37
C GLU A 18 11.46 2.97 -0.33
N ARG A 19 10.46 3.70 0.21
CA ARG A 19 10.69 4.72 1.24
C ARG A 19 11.27 4.15 2.55
N ASN A 20 10.94 2.89 2.86
CA ASN A 20 11.43 2.19 4.04
C ASN A 20 12.78 1.49 3.81
N GLY A 21 13.41 1.66 2.63
CA GLY A 21 14.71 1.08 2.33
C GLY A 21 14.64 -0.37 1.82
N LYS A 22 13.50 -0.79 1.27
CA LYS A 22 13.29 -2.11 0.66
C LYS A 22 13.63 -3.29 1.58
N PRO A 23 13.10 -3.34 2.82
CA PRO A 23 13.35 -4.46 3.71
C PRO A 23 12.76 -5.76 3.12
N GLU A 24 13.56 -6.81 3.04
CA GLU A 24 13.12 -8.11 2.57
C GLU A 24 12.21 -8.80 3.60
N GLY A 25 11.24 -9.59 3.13
CA GLY A 25 10.35 -10.39 3.99
C GLY A 25 9.24 -9.61 4.71
N ARG A 26 9.04 -8.32 4.39
CA ARG A 26 7.96 -7.49 4.97
C ARG A 26 6.94 -6.98 3.96
N GLU A 27 6.92 -7.53 2.76
CA GLU A 27 6.02 -7.10 1.68
C GLU A 27 4.54 -7.14 2.10
N GLU A 28 4.13 -8.15 2.88
CA GLU A 28 2.76 -8.28 3.36
C GLU A 28 2.36 -7.13 4.30
N GLU A 29 3.27 -6.67 5.18
CA GLU A 29 3.02 -5.52 6.06
C GLU A 29 2.79 -4.25 5.22
N PHE A 30 3.63 -4.04 4.20
CA PHE A 30 3.49 -2.89 3.31
C PHE A 30 2.24 -2.97 2.43
N PHE A 31 1.83 -4.17 2.03
CA PHE A 31 0.60 -4.38 1.26
C PHE A 31 -0.65 -4.05 2.08
N GLN A 32 -0.68 -4.44 3.35
CA GLN A 32 -1.76 -4.09 4.27
C GLN A 32 -1.80 -2.58 4.53
N LEU A 33 -0.63 -1.96 4.73
CA LEU A 33 -0.52 -0.52 4.94
C LEU A 33 -0.99 0.28 3.71
N ALA A 34 -0.55 -0.12 2.50
CA ALA A 34 -0.99 0.45 1.24
C ALA A 34 -2.52 0.38 1.06
N ASN A 35 -3.11 -0.78 1.36
CA ASN A 35 -4.56 -0.97 1.34
C ASN A 35 -5.27 0.00 2.29
N GLN A 36 -4.77 0.15 3.51
CA GLN A 36 -5.38 1.02 4.51
C GLN A 36 -5.26 2.50 4.13
N GLU A 37 -4.09 2.94 3.66
CA GLU A 37 -3.89 4.31 3.20
C GLU A 37 -4.84 4.67 2.07
N LEU A 38 -4.94 3.84 1.03
CA LEU A 38 -5.82 4.10 -0.12
C LEU A 38 -7.30 4.15 0.28
N ARG A 39 -7.74 3.29 1.20
CA ARG A 39 -9.13 3.31 1.72
C ARG A 39 -9.43 4.55 2.56
N ASN A 40 -8.42 5.11 3.23
CA ASN A 40 -8.55 6.34 4.00
C ASN A 40 -8.52 7.58 3.08
N GLU A 41 -7.68 7.56 2.03
CA GLU A 41 -7.64 8.62 1.00
C GLU A 41 -8.96 8.70 0.24
N ASP A 42 -9.59 7.57 -0.15
CA ASP A 42 -10.93 7.54 -0.78
C ASP A 42 -12.07 7.98 0.16
N ARG A 43 -11.80 8.14 1.46
CA ARG A 43 -12.78 8.55 2.50
C ARG A 43 -12.73 10.04 2.86
N SER A 44 -11.66 10.75 2.49
CA SER A 44 -11.50 12.21 2.73
C SER A 44 -11.98 13.01 1.54
#